data_AF-A0A3D4LI27-F1
#
_entry.id   AF-A0A3D4LI27-F1
#
_cell.length_a   1.000
_cell.length_b   1.000
_cell.length_c   1.000
_cell.angle_alpha   90.00
_cell.angle_beta   90.00
_cell.angle_gamma   90.00
#
_symmetry.space_group_name_H-M   'P 1'
#
loop_
_entity.id
_entity.type
_entity.pdbx_description
1 polymer ?
#
loop_
_entity_poly.entity_id
_entity_poly.type
_entity_poly.pdbx_seq_one_letter_code
_entity_poly.pdbx_strand_id
1 'polypeptide(L)'
;MFMKNKNGFTLIELIIILALASIVALGVMSFLITNYRSYNVINTESELQYQSQYIINYITDKILEANKFEGNTFYYNDDSEVAFTFDADETRNDYKNKIEYSHIDEDGDETKIPLGDYVVGLDIGISEVTESEVTIELTLQKDKSEPYTATQTVYLRNYK
;
A
#
# COMPACT_ATOMS: atom_id res chain seq x y z
N MET A 1 -24.43 31.64 62.56
CA MET A 1 -24.87 30.23 62.60
C MET A 1 -25.01 29.76 61.17
N PHE A 2 -24.07 28.97 60.66
CA PHE A 2 -24.11 28.46 59.28
C PHE A 2 -24.83 27.10 59.27
N MET A 3 -26.02 27.06 58.68
CA MET A 3 -26.79 25.83 58.54
C MET A 3 -26.06 24.92 57.53
N LYS A 4 -25.45 23.84 58.02
CA LYS A 4 -24.73 22.86 57.18
C LYS A 4 -25.77 22.02 56.44
N ASN A 5 -25.86 22.18 55.12
CA ASN A 5 -26.81 21.46 54.26
C ASN A 5 -26.55 19.94 54.36
N LYS A 6 -27.55 19.16 54.82
CA LYS A 6 -27.46 17.69 55.04
C LYS A 6 -28.22 16.89 53.97
N ASN A 7 -28.10 17.29 52.71
CA ASN A 7 -28.77 16.59 51.61
C ASN A 7 -27.84 15.51 51.07
N GLY A 8 -27.99 14.28 51.55
CA GLY A 8 -27.37 13.10 50.94
C GLY A 8 -28.18 12.61 49.74
N PHE A 9 -27.52 11.93 48.79
CA PHE A 9 -28.20 11.27 47.67
C PHE A 9 -29.08 10.13 48.16
N THR A 10 -30.30 10.06 47.66
CA THR A 10 -31.16 8.90 47.86
C THR A 10 -30.71 7.75 46.95
N LEU A 11 -30.99 6.52 47.37
CA LEU A 11 -30.63 5.32 46.60
C LEU A 11 -31.29 5.30 45.21
N ILE A 12 -32.50 5.84 45.10
CA ILE A 12 -33.23 5.92 43.83
C ILE A 12 -32.59 6.93 42.86
N GLU A 13 -32.13 8.08 43.34
CA GLU A 13 -31.43 9.07 42.51
C GLU A 13 -30.13 8.50 41.94
N LEU A 14 -29.38 7.74 42.74
CA LEU A 14 -28.15 7.08 42.28
C LEU A 14 -28.44 6.06 41.16
N ILE A 15 -29.49 5.25 41.32
CA ILE A 15 -29.88 4.25 40.31
C ILE A 15 -30.27 4.94 38.99
N ILE A 16 -31.03 6.04 39.06
CA ILE A 16 -31.44 6.80 37.88
C ILE A 16 -30.20 7.39 37.17
N ILE A 17 -29.24 7.96 37.91
CA ILE A 17 -28.01 8.50 37.34
C ILE A 17 -27.18 7.41 36.67
N LEU A 18 -27.02 6.25 37.30
CA LEU A 18 -26.27 5.13 36.72
C LEU A 18 -26.96 4.56 35.48
N ALA A 19 -28.29 4.50 35.47
CA ALA A 19 -29.07 4.06 34.30
C ALA A 19 -28.91 5.04 33.12
N LEU A 20 -28.94 6.35 33.38
CA LEU A 20 -28.73 7.34 32.33
C LEU A 20 -27.27 7.35 31.84
N ALA A 21 -26.31 7.23 32.75
CA ALA A 21 -24.89 7.17 32.41
C ALA A 21 -24.53 5.96 31.55
N SER A 22 -25.15 4.80 31.80
CA SER A 22 -24.90 3.59 31.01
C SER A 22 -25.41 3.71 29.58
N ILE A 23 -26.58 4.34 29.37
CA ILE A 23 -27.12 4.61 28.03
C ILE A 23 -26.15 5.50 27.24
N VAL A 24 -25.66 6.58 27.86
CA VAL A 24 -24.69 7.48 27.24
C VAL A 24 -23.37 6.75 26.96
N ALA A 25 -22.87 5.98 27.93
CA ALA A 25 -21.63 5.22 27.79
C ALA A 25 -21.69 4.21 26.63
N LEU A 26 -22.82 3.52 26.45
CA LEU A 26 -23.01 2.60 25.31
C LEU A 26 -22.93 3.32 23.96
N GLY A 27 -23.53 4.51 23.86
CA GLY A 27 -23.43 5.32 22.64
C GLY A 27 -21.99 5.71 22.31
N VAL A 28 -21.25 6.19 23.31
CA VAL A 28 -19.83 6.57 23.16
C VAL A 28 -18.96 5.36 22.82
N MET A 29 -19.17 4.22 23.48
CA MET A 29 -18.40 2.99 23.24
C MET A 29 -18.61 2.47 21.82
N SER A 30 -19.84 2.46 21.30
CA SER A 30 -20.13 2.06 19.92
C SER A 30 -19.40 2.95 18.90
N PHE A 31 -19.39 4.26 19.14
CA PHE A 31 -18.65 5.22 18.34
C PHE A 31 -17.14 4.95 18.37
N LEU A 32 -16.56 4.74 19.55
CA LEU A 32 -15.12 4.47 19.70
C LEU A 32 -14.69 3.18 19.02
N ILE A 33 -15.45 2.09 19.17
CA ILE A 33 -15.15 0.80 18.52
C ILE A 33 -15.15 0.95 16.99
N THR A 34 -16.11 1.68 16.45
CA THR A 34 -16.23 1.93 15.01
C THR A 34 -15.04 2.75 14.49
N ASN A 35 -14.67 3.81 15.22
CA ASN A 35 -13.51 4.64 14.86
C ASN A 35 -12.20 3.85 14.92
N TYR A 36 -12.01 3.01 15.94
CA TYR A 36 -10.81 2.20 16.07
C TYR A 36 -10.64 1.24 14.88
N ARG A 37 -11.74 0.58 14.46
CA ARG A 37 -11.70 -0.29 13.27
C ARG A 37 -11.42 0.50 11.99
N SER A 38 -12.06 1.66 11.83
CA SER A 38 -11.86 2.55 10.68
C SER A 38 -10.42 3.04 10.59
N TYR A 39 -9.82 3.42 11.72
CA TYR A 39 -8.43 3.88 11.78
C TYR A 39 -7.46 2.82 11.27
N ASN A 40 -7.62 1.56 11.67
CA ASN A 40 -6.75 0.49 11.21
C ASN A 40 -6.88 0.25 9.69
N VAL A 41 -8.10 0.31 9.14
CA VAL A 41 -8.32 0.18 7.69
C VAL A 41 -7.66 1.32 6.93
N ILE A 42 -7.91 2.57 7.35
CA ILE A 42 -7.32 3.76 6.71
C ILE A 42 -5.79 3.73 6.79
N ASN A 43 -5.23 3.29 7.92
CA ASN A 43 -3.79 3.19 8.08
C ASN A 43 -3.19 2.15 7.12
N THR A 44 -3.80 0.97 6.99
CA THR A 44 -3.38 -0.04 6.03
C THR A 44 -3.49 0.45 4.60
N GLU A 45 -4.61 1.09 4.23
CA GLU A 45 -4.81 1.65 2.90
C GLU A 45 -3.77 2.73 2.58
N SER A 46 -3.49 3.62 3.52
CA SER A 46 -2.46 4.67 3.37
C SER A 46 -1.06 4.08 3.22
N GLU A 47 -0.75 2.98 3.91
CA GLU A 47 0.53 2.28 3.77
C GLU A 47 0.66 1.64 2.38
N LEU A 48 -0.38 0.95 1.90
CA LEU A 48 -0.40 0.37 0.55
C LEU A 48 -0.26 1.43 -0.54
N GLN A 49 -0.97 2.55 -0.41
CA GLN A 49 -0.85 3.70 -1.31
C GLN A 49 0.59 4.24 -1.33
N TYR A 50 1.19 4.46 -0.15
CA TYR A 50 2.57 4.95 -0.07
C TYR A 50 3.57 3.98 -0.73
N GLN A 51 3.48 2.68 -0.43
CA GLN A 51 4.36 1.65 -1.00
C GLN A 51 4.20 1.55 -2.52
N SER A 52 2.97 1.56 -3.02
CA SER A 52 2.69 1.51 -4.45
C SER A 52 3.33 2.67 -5.20
N GLN A 53 3.22 3.89 -4.67
CA GLN A 53 3.77 5.08 -5.30
C GLN A 53 5.29 5.06 -5.29
N TYR A 54 5.90 4.57 -4.21
CA TYR A 54 7.34 4.37 -4.14
C TYR A 54 7.82 3.41 -5.23
N ILE A 55 7.20 2.23 -5.35
CA ILE A 55 7.55 1.22 -6.35
C ILE A 55 7.33 1.75 -7.77
N ILE A 56 6.17 2.35 -8.05
CA ILE A 56 5.84 2.92 -9.36
C ILE A 56 6.84 4.00 -9.73
N ASN A 57 7.17 4.93 -8.83
CA ASN A 57 8.16 5.97 -9.13
C ASN A 57 9.53 5.37 -9.46
N TYR A 58 9.96 4.34 -8.71
CA TYR A 58 11.22 3.67 -8.99
C TYR A 58 11.21 2.99 -10.38
N ILE A 59 10.12 2.30 -10.73
CA ILE A 59 9.97 1.70 -12.07
C ILE A 59 9.98 2.80 -13.13
N THR A 60 9.21 3.86 -12.93
CA THR A 60 9.11 5.00 -13.86
C THR A 60 10.46 5.64 -14.13
N ASP A 61 11.29 5.87 -13.11
CA ASP A 61 12.63 6.40 -13.28
C ASP A 61 13.48 5.50 -14.21
N LYS A 62 13.35 4.18 -14.07
CA LYS A 62 14.02 3.20 -14.94
C LYS A 62 13.45 3.18 -16.37
N ILE A 63 12.14 3.27 -16.53
CA ILE A 63 11.51 3.39 -17.85
C ILE A 63 12.00 4.65 -18.56
N LEU A 64 12.08 5.79 -17.87
CA LEU A 64 12.50 7.06 -18.49
C LEU A 64 13.93 7.04 -19.02
N GLU A 65 14.79 6.21 -18.42
CA GLU A 65 16.19 6.02 -18.82
C GLU A 65 16.34 4.96 -19.94
N ALA A 66 15.42 4.01 -20.02
CA ALA A 66 15.45 2.92 -20.99
C ALA A 66 15.29 3.41 -22.44
N ASN A 67 15.92 2.68 -23.37
CA ASN A 67 15.82 2.94 -24.81
C ASN A 67 14.82 2.02 -25.48
N LYS A 68 14.67 0.80 -24.94
CA LYS A 68 13.83 -0.26 -25.50
C LYS A 68 13.21 -1.09 -24.38
N PHE A 69 12.02 -1.60 -24.62
CA PHE A 69 11.35 -2.55 -23.74
C PHE A 69 10.86 -3.75 -24.56
N GLU A 70 11.25 -4.96 -24.17
CA GLU A 70 10.79 -6.20 -24.80
C GLU A 70 10.47 -7.26 -23.74
N GLY A 71 9.28 -7.88 -23.87
CA GLY A 71 8.79 -8.87 -22.90
C GLY A 71 8.53 -8.23 -21.55
N ASN A 72 9.51 -8.28 -20.65
CA ASN A 72 9.49 -7.66 -19.33
C ASN A 72 10.87 -7.05 -18.96
N THR A 73 11.70 -6.79 -19.96
CA THR A 73 13.08 -6.31 -19.78
C THR A 73 13.27 -4.98 -20.48
N PHE A 74 13.91 -4.05 -19.78
CA PHE A 74 14.32 -2.74 -20.26
C PHE A 74 15.79 -2.78 -20.65
N TYR A 75 16.10 -2.24 -21.83
CA TYR A 75 17.46 -2.21 -22.38
C TYR A 75 17.98 -0.77 -22.46
N TYR A 76 19.26 -0.60 -22.10
CA TYR A 76 19.95 0.69 -22.06
C TYR A 76 21.03 0.78 -23.14
N ASN A 77 21.65 1.96 -23.26
CA ASN A 77 22.64 2.22 -24.32
C ASN A 77 24.02 1.62 -24.04
N ASP A 78 24.33 1.21 -22.80
CA ASP A 78 25.58 0.52 -22.46
C ASP A 78 25.45 -1.01 -22.50
N ASP A 79 24.42 -1.51 -23.20
CA ASP A 79 24.05 -2.93 -23.27
C ASP A 79 23.60 -3.56 -21.95
N SER A 80 23.42 -2.78 -20.87
CA SER A 80 22.78 -3.27 -19.65
C SER A 80 21.27 -3.52 -19.79
N GLU A 81 20.79 -4.45 -18.96
CA GLU A 81 19.40 -4.89 -18.92
C GLU A 81 18.83 -4.72 -17.50
N VAL A 82 17.54 -4.37 -17.42
CA VAL A 82 16.79 -4.29 -16.15
C VAL A 82 15.49 -5.04 -16.28
N ALA A 83 15.17 -5.85 -15.27
CA ALA A 83 13.87 -6.51 -15.15
C ALA A 83 13.30 -6.32 -13.74
N PHE A 84 11.97 -6.26 -13.67
CA PHE A 84 11.23 -6.29 -12.41
C PHE A 84 10.55 -7.65 -12.29
N THR A 85 10.90 -8.38 -11.24
CA THR A 85 10.35 -9.70 -10.97
C THR A 85 9.75 -9.71 -9.58
N PHE A 86 8.58 -10.33 -9.45
CA PHE A 86 8.04 -10.68 -8.14
C PHE A 86 7.98 -12.20 -8.04
N ASP A 87 8.53 -12.74 -6.95
CA ASP A 87 8.43 -14.16 -6.66
C ASP A 87 7.14 -14.39 -5.89
N ALA A 88 6.15 -14.97 -6.57
CA ALA A 88 4.88 -15.36 -5.98
C ALA A 88 5.08 -16.66 -5.20
N ASP A 89 5.53 -16.55 -3.94
CA ASP A 89 5.68 -17.73 -3.09
C ASP A 89 4.29 -18.21 -2.63
N GLU A 90 3.71 -19.16 -3.37
CA GLU A 90 2.41 -19.79 -3.05
C GLU A 90 2.37 -20.44 -1.66
N THR A 91 3.53 -20.69 -1.02
CA THR A 91 3.61 -21.34 0.30
C THR A 91 3.64 -20.36 1.47
N ARG A 92 3.87 -19.06 1.22
CA ARG A 92 3.86 -18.04 2.27
C ARG A 92 2.44 -17.52 2.47
N ASN A 93 1.82 -18.04 3.52
CA ASN A 93 0.51 -17.70 4.08
C ASN A 93 0.32 -16.20 4.50
N ASP A 94 1.17 -15.28 4.01
CA ASP A 94 1.48 -14.02 4.67
C ASP A 94 1.38 -12.77 3.78
N TYR A 95 1.03 -12.87 2.49
CA TYR A 95 0.93 -11.68 1.61
C TYR A 95 2.21 -10.82 1.62
N LYS A 96 3.38 -11.44 1.80
CA LYS A 96 4.71 -10.80 1.87
C LYS A 96 5.51 -11.03 0.60
N ASN A 97 4.82 -11.11 -0.53
CA ASN A 97 5.46 -11.18 -1.82
C ASN A 97 6.26 -9.90 -2.03
N LYS A 98 7.51 -10.08 -2.42
CA LYS A 98 8.47 -9.00 -2.62
C LYS A 98 8.63 -8.75 -4.10
N ILE A 99 8.71 -7.49 -4.46
CA ILE A 99 9.19 -7.09 -5.76
C ILE A 99 10.70 -6.85 -5.68
N GLU A 100 11.43 -7.44 -6.62
CA GLU A 100 12.87 -7.28 -6.76
C GLU A 100 13.18 -6.62 -8.09
N TYR A 101 14.13 -5.70 -8.04
CA TYR A 101 14.83 -5.14 -9.18
C TYR A 101 16.03 -6.02 -9.49
N SER A 102 16.18 -6.44 -10.74
CA SER A 102 17.41 -7.06 -11.26
C SER A 102 18.04 -6.14 -12.29
N HIS A 103 19.35 -5.95 -12.18
CA HIS A 103 20.20 -5.25 -13.13
C HIS A 103 21.34 -6.15 -13.55
N ILE A 104 21.53 -6.29 -14.86
CA ILE A 104 22.64 -7.02 -15.46
C ILE A 104 23.46 -5.99 -16.22
N ASP A 105 24.73 -5.85 -15.87
CA ASP A 105 25.65 -4.94 -16.55
C ASP A 105 26.24 -5.54 -17.83
N GLU A 106 27.07 -4.76 -18.52
CA GLU A 106 27.73 -5.15 -19.78
C GLU A 106 28.63 -6.40 -19.64
N ASP A 107 29.15 -6.66 -18.44
CA ASP A 107 30.01 -7.80 -18.12
C ASP A 107 29.19 -9.05 -17.75
N GLY A 108 27.88 -8.92 -17.58
CA GLY A 108 26.94 -9.98 -17.22
C GLY A 108 26.79 -10.20 -15.72
N ASP A 109 27.28 -9.27 -14.88
CA ASP A 109 27.15 -9.35 -13.43
C ASP A 109 25.75 -8.89 -12.98
N GLU A 110 25.04 -9.76 -12.24
CA GLU A 110 23.67 -9.49 -11.78
C GLU A 110 23.64 -8.87 -10.37
N THR A 111 22.97 -7.72 -10.25
CA THR A 111 22.64 -7.07 -8.97
C THR A 111 21.14 -7.11 -8.70
N LYS A 112 20.75 -7.66 -7.54
CA LYS A 112 19.35 -7.71 -7.08
C LYS A 112 19.09 -6.77 -5.91
N ILE A 113 18.03 -5.98 -6.00
CA ILE A 113 17.62 -5.02 -4.96
C ILE A 113 16.14 -5.24 -4.63
N PRO A 114 15.78 -5.52 -3.36
CA PRO A 114 14.37 -5.56 -2.96
C PRO A 114 13.78 -4.14 -2.97
N LEU A 115 12.65 -3.96 -3.64
CA LEU A 115 12.00 -2.65 -3.79
C LEU A 115 10.82 -2.46 -2.83
N GLY A 116 10.08 -3.52 -2.53
CA GLY A 116 8.91 -3.39 -1.67
C GLY A 116 8.23 -4.72 -1.37
N ASP A 117 7.33 -4.66 -0.39
CA ASP A 117 6.55 -5.78 0.12
C ASP A 117 5.08 -5.67 -0.34
N TYR A 118 4.28 -6.70 -0.03
CA TYR A 118 2.84 -6.75 -0.24
C TYR A 118 2.38 -6.80 -1.71
N VAL A 119 3.27 -7.10 -2.65
CA VAL A 119 2.95 -7.10 -4.08
C VAL A 119 2.24 -8.39 -4.49
N VAL A 120 0.97 -8.30 -4.88
CA VAL A 120 0.19 -9.46 -5.33
C VAL A 120 0.01 -9.52 -6.85
N GLY A 121 0.30 -8.43 -7.55
CA GLY A 121 0.34 -8.40 -9.01
C GLY A 121 1.17 -7.24 -9.53
N LEU A 122 1.89 -7.48 -10.62
CA LEU A 122 2.61 -6.48 -11.39
C LEU A 122 2.40 -6.81 -12.87
N ASP A 123 1.89 -5.84 -13.63
CA ASP A 123 1.81 -5.88 -15.08
C ASP A 123 2.51 -4.65 -15.64
N ILE A 124 3.45 -4.86 -16.55
CA ILE A 124 4.15 -3.78 -17.26
C ILE A 124 4.00 -4.07 -18.75
N GLY A 125 3.14 -3.30 -19.39
CA GLY A 125 2.78 -3.48 -20.80
C GLY A 125 3.19 -2.29 -21.64
N ILE A 126 3.53 -2.53 -22.91
CA ILE A 126 3.74 -1.47 -23.90
C ILE A 126 2.51 -1.35 -24.80
N SER A 127 2.18 -0.13 -25.21
CA SER A 127 1.10 0.11 -26.16
C SER A 127 1.49 -0.44 -27.54
N GLU A 128 0.64 -1.29 -28.12
CA GLU A 128 0.79 -1.77 -29.50
C GLU A 128 0.64 -0.65 -30.56
N VAL A 129 0.09 0.50 -30.17
CA VAL A 129 -0.14 1.66 -31.04
C VAL A 129 1.00 2.67 -30.94
N THR A 130 1.58 2.79 -29.75
CA THR A 130 2.63 3.74 -29.38
C THR A 130 3.72 2.97 -28.64
N GLU A 131 4.66 2.38 -29.37
CA GLU A 131 5.77 1.57 -28.81
C GLU A 131 6.71 2.36 -27.86
N SER A 132 6.46 3.65 -27.65
CA SER A 132 7.12 4.46 -26.62
C SER A 132 6.30 4.59 -25.33
N GLU A 133 5.08 4.08 -25.26
CA GLU A 133 4.17 4.21 -24.12
C GLU A 133 4.11 2.92 -23.32
N VAL A 134 4.52 2.98 -22.06
CA VAL A 134 4.55 1.86 -21.12
C VAL A 134 3.56 2.12 -20.00
N THR A 135 2.65 1.17 -19.76
CA THR A 135 1.69 1.20 -18.66
C THR A 135 2.16 0.24 -17.57
N ILE A 136 2.23 0.75 -16.34
CA ILE A 136 2.52 0.00 -15.13
C ILE A 136 1.21 -0.17 -14.38
N GLU A 137 0.82 -1.41 -14.08
CA GLU A 137 -0.24 -1.74 -13.14
C GLU A 137 0.35 -2.53 -11.99
N LEU A 138 0.25 -1.98 -10.78
CA LEU A 138 0.79 -2.58 -9.57
C LEU A 138 -0.34 -2.79 -8.56
N THR A 139 -0.53 -4.03 -8.13
CA THR A 139 -1.52 -4.41 -7.13
C THR A 139 -0.84 -4.89 -5.85
N LEU A 140 -1.21 -4.26 -4.73
CA LEU A 140 -0.70 -4.60 -3.41
C LEU A 140 -1.84 -5.04 -2.49
N GLN A 141 -1.56 -5.98 -1.60
CA GLN A 141 -2.49 -6.42 -0.58
C GLN A 141 -1.72 -6.82 0.68
N LYS A 142 -2.13 -6.26 1.81
CA LYS A 142 -1.54 -6.59 3.12
C LYS A 142 -2.53 -7.38 3.94
N ASP A 143 -2.11 -8.56 4.38
CA ASP A 143 -2.97 -9.51 5.09
C ASP A 143 -4.29 -9.75 4.31
N LYS A 144 -5.44 -9.64 4.97
CA LYS A 144 -6.78 -9.77 4.36
C LYS A 144 -7.42 -8.41 4.06
N SER A 145 -6.62 -7.36 3.83
CA SER A 145 -7.16 -6.07 3.40
C SER A 145 -7.78 -6.18 2.02
N GLU A 146 -8.59 -5.19 1.63
CA GLU A 146 -8.92 -5.00 0.22
C GLU A 146 -7.62 -4.75 -0.58
N PRO A 147 -7.49 -5.29 -1.80
CA PRO A 147 -6.35 -5.01 -2.66
C PRO A 147 -6.39 -3.55 -3.11
N TYR A 148 -5.21 -2.95 -3.20
CA TYR A 148 -5.01 -1.61 -3.74
C TYR A 148 -4.25 -1.70 -5.06
N THR A 149 -4.83 -1.18 -6.13
CA THR A 149 -4.20 -1.15 -7.47
C THR A 149 -3.89 0.29 -7.84
N ALA A 150 -2.64 0.53 -8.26
CA ALA A 150 -2.21 1.78 -8.84
C ALA A 150 -1.76 1.55 -10.29
N THR A 151 -2.16 2.48 -11.16
CA THR A 151 -1.83 2.45 -12.59
C THR A 151 -1.13 3.74 -12.97
N GLN A 152 -0.03 3.64 -13.71
CA GLN A 152 0.70 4.78 -14.25
C GLN A 152 1.17 4.51 -15.68
N THR A 153 0.93 5.47 -16.57
CA THR A 153 1.44 5.44 -17.94
C THR A 153 2.64 6.37 -18.06
N VAL A 154 3.73 5.86 -18.63
CA VAL A 154 5.03 6.52 -18.78
C VAL A 154 5.45 6.44 -20.24
N TYR A 155 6.12 7.47 -20.74
CA TYR A 155 6.67 7.47 -22.10
C TYR A 155 8.19 7.29 -22.07
N LEU A 156 8.71 6.32 -22.81
CA LEU A 156 10.13 6.11 -23.08
C LEU A 156 10.72 7.38 -23.71
N ARG A 157 11.69 7.98 -23.02
CA ARG A 157 12.29 9.24 -23.47
C ARG A 157 13.30 9.06 -24.59
N ASN A 158 14.00 7.93 -24.57
CA ASN A 158 15.11 7.64 -25.47
C ASN A 158 14.74 6.64 -26.58
N TYR A 159 13.43 6.37 -26.76
CA TYR A 159 12.95 5.51 -27.84
C TYR A 159 13.38 6.06 -29.20
N LYS A 160 14.15 5.29 -29.98
CA LYS A 160 14.67 5.67 -31.29
C LYS A 160 14.29 4.67 -32.35
#